data_AF-A0A4Q6G853-F1
#
_entry.id   AF-A0A4Q6G853-F1
#
_cell.length_a   1.000
_cell.length_b   1.000
_cell.length_c   1.000
_cell.angle_alpha   90.00
_cell.angle_beta   90.00
_cell.angle_gamma   90.00
#
_symmetry.space_group_name_H-M   'P 1'
#
loop_
_entity.id
_entity.type
_entity.pdbx_description
1 polymer ?
#
loop_
_entity_poly.entity_id
_entity_poly.type
_entity_poly.pdbx_seq_one_letter_code
_entity_poly.pdbx_strand_id
1 'polypeptide(L)'
;EEHDNYAVDFIEATRIIKQTLPGCHVSGGVSNVSFSFRGNEPVRQAIHSVFLYHAIKAGMDMGIVNAGGMPIYDDLDPDLRERVEDVILNRRKDSTERLLEIAERYRGKKGEVQVENLAWREKDVRERLSHALVHGIDQYVETDTEEARQLSTRPLDVIEGPLMDGMNVVGDLFGAGKMFLPQVVKSARVMKKAVAYLLPFIEAEKLRTGEVGKSNGKIIMATVKGDVHDIGKNIVGVVLACNNFDVVDLGVMVPTQKILDSAREHNADLIGLSGLITPSLEEMTHVAREMQRQGMTLPLLIGGATTSRAHTALKIDPHYQSPTVWVKDASRAVGVAQSLISKDLRGPFMAANDADYAEIRERHRNRGDAKRLVSLAKARGQKFDGDWDTYTPPTPAQPGITVFDDYPLAELVELIDWTPFFQAWELAGRYPAILTDEVVGKQATELFADAQAMLKKIVAEKWLTAKAVFGLWPANGHGDDVLVSLLPPGEG
;
A
#
# COMPACT_ATOMS: atom_id res chain seq x y z
N GLU A 1 7.42 -17.62 41.23
CA GLU A 1 7.34 -16.46 42.14
C GLU A 1 8.15 -15.26 41.65
N GLU A 2 9.49 -15.31 41.55
CA GLU A 2 10.28 -14.10 41.19
C GLU A 2 10.09 -13.60 39.73
N HIS A 3 9.61 -14.45 38.82
CA HIS A 3 9.40 -14.12 37.40
C HIS A 3 7.93 -13.91 37.01
N ASP A 4 7.00 -14.12 37.94
CA ASP A 4 5.57 -14.22 37.64
C ASP A 4 5.01 -12.87 37.15
N ASN A 5 5.63 -11.76 37.54
CA ASN A 5 5.16 -10.41 37.22
C ASN A 5 5.82 -9.77 35.98
N TYR A 6 6.77 -10.43 35.32
CA TYR A 6 7.59 -9.79 34.27
C TYR A 6 6.78 -9.22 33.09
N ALA A 7 5.71 -9.92 32.67
CA ALA A 7 4.84 -9.43 31.61
C ALA A 7 4.03 -8.19 32.06
N VAL A 8 3.52 -8.20 33.30
CA VAL A 8 2.82 -7.05 33.90
C VAL A 8 3.75 -5.85 34.04
N ASP A 9 4.96 -6.06 34.55
CA ASP A 9 5.95 -4.99 34.73
C ASP A 9 6.34 -4.34 33.40
N PHE A 10 6.46 -5.13 32.32
CA PHE A 10 6.71 -4.59 30.98
C PHE A 10 5.55 -3.72 30.48
N ILE A 11 4.31 -4.18 30.67
CA ILE A 11 3.11 -3.44 30.26
C ILE A 11 2.99 -2.13 31.05
N GLU A 12 3.23 -2.15 32.36
CA GLU A 12 3.22 -0.95 33.21
C GLU A 12 4.37 0.02 32.86
N ALA A 13 5.57 -0.49 32.63
CA ALA A 13 6.71 0.32 32.21
C ALA A 13 6.43 1.02 30.88
N THR A 14 5.82 0.31 29.92
CA THR A 14 5.38 0.89 28.64
C THR A 14 4.42 2.05 28.88
N ARG A 15 3.40 1.87 29.72
CA ARG A 15 2.42 2.91 30.05
C ARG A 15 3.08 4.14 30.66
N ILE A 16 3.99 3.95 31.61
CA ILE A 16 4.72 5.04 32.27
C ILE A 16 5.61 5.79 31.28
N ILE A 17 6.35 5.08 30.41
CA ILE A 17 7.23 5.70 29.40
C ILE A 17 6.40 6.57 28.44
N LYS A 18 5.27 6.06 27.95
CA LYS A 18 4.42 6.83 27.01
C LYS A 18 3.77 8.05 27.66
N GLN A 19 3.47 8.00 28.96
CA GLN A 19 2.91 9.14 29.70
C GLN A 19 3.95 10.21 30.05
N THR A 20 5.18 9.80 30.39
CA THR A 20 6.21 10.71 30.93
C THR A 20 7.17 11.27 29.87
N LEU A 21 7.32 10.59 28.73
CA LEU A 21 8.27 10.96 27.68
C LEU A 21 7.58 11.08 26.30
N PRO A 22 6.91 12.22 26.02
CA PRO A 22 6.28 12.46 24.71
C PRO A 22 7.33 12.43 23.59
N GLY A 23 7.18 11.52 22.63
CA GLY A 23 8.10 11.34 21.51
C GLY A 23 9.01 10.11 21.61
N CYS A 24 9.04 9.41 22.75
CA CYS A 24 9.70 8.11 22.86
C CYS A 24 8.81 6.98 22.32
N HIS A 25 9.43 6.05 21.59
CA HIS A 25 8.78 4.83 21.11
C HIS A 25 9.25 3.62 21.93
N VAL A 26 8.33 2.69 22.18
CA VAL A 26 8.60 1.43 22.90
C VAL A 26 8.57 0.27 21.91
N SER A 27 9.71 -0.42 21.80
CA SER A 27 9.87 -1.62 20.96
C SER A 27 10.43 -2.78 21.77
N GLY A 28 9.95 -4.01 21.54
CA GLY A 28 10.38 -5.18 22.30
C GLY A 28 10.18 -6.51 21.59
N GLY A 29 11.08 -7.46 21.85
CA GLY A 29 10.97 -8.84 21.37
C GLY A 29 10.01 -9.67 22.21
N VAL A 30 8.95 -10.18 21.59
CA VAL A 30 7.86 -10.90 22.29
C VAL A 30 8.22 -12.37 22.51
N SER A 31 9.17 -12.92 21.75
CA SER A 31 9.55 -14.34 21.80
C SER A 31 10.00 -14.85 23.17
N ASN A 32 10.43 -13.95 24.07
CA ASN A 32 10.90 -14.31 25.40
C ASN A 32 9.74 -14.70 26.34
N VAL A 33 8.54 -14.14 26.14
CA VAL A 33 7.37 -14.45 27.00
C VAL A 33 6.84 -15.87 26.77
N SER A 34 7.11 -16.46 25.60
CA SER A 34 6.64 -17.81 25.23
C SER A 34 7.76 -18.86 25.15
N PHE A 35 8.95 -18.56 25.68
CA PHE A 35 10.15 -19.39 25.50
C PHE A 35 9.95 -20.86 25.92
N SER A 36 9.27 -21.09 27.04
CA SER A 36 9.02 -22.44 27.60
C SER A 36 8.13 -23.32 26.71
N PHE A 37 7.43 -22.74 25.72
CA PHE A 37 6.51 -23.46 24.84
C PHE A 37 7.08 -23.69 23.43
N ARG A 38 8.40 -23.54 23.23
CA ARG A 38 9.09 -23.86 21.96
C ARG A 38 8.67 -25.25 21.44
N GLY A 39 8.19 -25.31 20.20
CA GLY A 39 7.66 -26.52 19.57
C GLY A 39 6.15 -26.74 19.72
N ASN A 40 5.46 -25.95 20.56
CA ASN A 40 4.00 -25.88 20.65
C ASN A 40 3.51 -24.54 20.12
N GLU A 41 3.53 -24.40 18.79
CA GLU A 41 3.30 -23.14 18.12
C GLU A 41 1.90 -22.53 18.38
N PRO A 42 0.79 -23.31 18.42
CA PRO A 42 -0.53 -22.75 18.75
C PRO A 42 -0.58 -22.04 20.11
N VAL A 43 0.04 -22.61 21.14
CA VAL A 43 0.07 -22.01 22.49
C VAL A 43 0.98 -20.78 22.51
N ARG A 44 2.13 -20.84 21.82
CA ARG A 44 3.04 -19.67 21.71
C ARG A 44 2.36 -18.50 21.02
N GLN A 45 1.66 -18.77 19.93
CA GLN A 45 0.94 -17.76 19.18
C GLN A 45 -0.19 -17.13 20.01
N ALA A 46 -0.90 -17.93 20.82
CA ALA A 46 -1.89 -17.41 21.77
C ALA A 46 -1.25 -16.49 22.83
N ILE A 47 -0.12 -16.89 23.43
CA ILE A 47 0.64 -16.07 24.39
C ILE A 47 1.05 -14.74 23.77
N HIS A 48 1.57 -14.76 22.54
CA HIS A 48 1.96 -13.54 21.84
C HIS A 48 0.75 -12.62 21.56
N SER A 49 -0.37 -13.19 21.11
CA SER A 49 -1.60 -12.46 20.79
C SER A 49 -2.15 -11.72 22.01
N VAL A 50 -2.25 -12.41 23.15
CA VAL A 50 -2.74 -11.82 24.41
C VAL A 50 -1.75 -10.78 24.97
N PHE A 51 -0.45 -11.07 24.96
CA PHE A 51 0.54 -10.11 25.45
C PHE A 51 0.51 -8.80 24.66
N LEU A 52 0.52 -8.90 23.33
CA LEU A 52 0.50 -7.72 22.46
C LEU A 52 -0.81 -6.95 22.58
N TYR A 53 -1.95 -7.63 22.71
CA TYR A 53 -3.23 -6.97 22.97
C TYR A 53 -3.15 -6.02 24.18
N HIS A 54 -2.58 -6.47 25.29
CA HIS A 54 -2.41 -5.64 26.48
C HIS A 54 -1.29 -4.60 26.36
N ALA A 55 -0.15 -4.95 25.75
CA ALA A 55 0.98 -4.05 25.60
C ALA A 55 0.71 -2.90 24.61
N ILE A 56 0.02 -3.16 23.51
CA ILE A 56 -0.41 -2.13 22.54
C ILE A 56 -1.41 -1.18 23.21
N LYS A 57 -2.36 -1.71 23.99
CA LYS A 57 -3.29 -0.89 24.77
C LYS A 57 -2.57 -0.02 25.82
N ALA A 58 -1.42 -0.45 26.31
CA ALA A 58 -0.55 0.34 27.18
C ALA A 58 0.34 1.35 26.42
N GLY A 59 0.37 1.29 25.09
CA GLY A 59 1.06 2.25 24.22
C GLY A 59 2.36 1.75 23.59
N MET A 60 2.57 0.42 23.52
CA MET A 60 3.70 -0.17 22.80
C MET A 60 3.62 0.13 21.30
N ASP A 61 4.72 0.60 20.69
CA ASP A 61 4.75 1.06 19.29
C ASP A 61 5.13 -0.07 18.31
N MET A 62 5.97 -1.04 18.73
CA MET A 62 6.46 -2.11 17.86
C MET A 62 6.79 -3.39 18.62
N GLY A 63 6.14 -4.51 18.28
CA GLY A 63 6.52 -5.84 18.76
C GLY A 63 7.30 -6.62 17.71
N ILE A 64 8.47 -7.17 18.08
CA ILE A 64 9.20 -8.12 17.22
C ILE A 64 8.62 -9.51 17.49
N VAL A 65 7.79 -9.98 16.56
CA VAL A 65 7.02 -11.22 16.67
C VAL A 65 6.67 -11.77 15.29
N ASN A 66 6.42 -13.08 15.20
CA ASN A 66 5.84 -13.70 14.01
C ASN A 66 4.32 -13.44 13.99
N ALA A 67 3.88 -12.40 13.26
CA ALA A 67 2.48 -12.01 13.17
C ALA A 67 1.65 -12.95 12.27
N GLY A 68 2.25 -13.59 11.27
CA GLY A 68 1.55 -14.46 10.31
C GLY A 68 0.99 -15.75 10.91
N GLY A 69 1.55 -16.20 12.04
CA GLY A 69 1.01 -17.30 12.84
C GLY A 69 0.05 -16.85 13.95
N MET A 70 -0.08 -15.56 14.21
CA MET A 70 -0.80 -15.09 15.39
C MET A 70 -2.32 -15.16 15.16
N PRO A 71 -3.06 -15.96 15.93
CA PRO A 71 -4.51 -15.96 15.85
C PRO A 71 -5.03 -14.58 16.25
N ILE A 72 -6.12 -14.15 15.62
CA ILE A 72 -6.86 -12.98 16.05
C ILE A 72 -7.27 -13.23 17.51
N TYR A 73 -7.03 -12.25 18.39
CA TYR A 73 -7.31 -12.39 19.82
C TYR A 73 -8.75 -12.84 20.11
N ASP A 74 -9.72 -12.42 19.30
CA ASP A 74 -11.13 -12.81 19.43
C ASP A 74 -11.45 -14.20 18.85
N ASP A 75 -10.61 -14.72 17.94
CA ASP A 75 -10.74 -16.06 17.37
C ASP A 75 -10.04 -17.14 18.22
N LEU A 76 -9.33 -16.73 19.28
CA LEU A 76 -8.74 -17.68 20.23
C LEU A 76 -9.83 -18.48 20.93
N ASP A 77 -9.59 -19.79 21.07
CA ASP A 77 -10.43 -20.65 21.91
C ASP A 77 -10.58 -20.01 23.31
N PRO A 78 -11.82 -19.80 23.81
CA PRO A 78 -12.04 -19.04 25.03
C PRO A 78 -11.31 -19.58 26.27
N ASP A 79 -11.18 -20.91 26.40
CA ASP A 79 -10.47 -21.55 27.52
C ASP A 79 -8.95 -21.35 27.38
N LEU A 80 -8.41 -21.41 26.15
CA LEU A 80 -7.00 -21.08 25.89
C LEU A 80 -6.72 -19.59 26.17
N ARG A 81 -7.60 -18.68 25.73
CA ARG A 81 -7.44 -17.24 25.92
C ARG A 81 -7.43 -16.87 27.40
N GLU A 82 -8.39 -17.38 28.19
CA GLU A 82 -8.46 -17.11 29.63
C GLU A 82 -7.19 -17.57 30.35
N ARG A 83 -6.73 -18.80 30.07
CA ARG A 83 -5.54 -19.38 30.71
C ARG A 83 -4.25 -18.62 30.34
N VAL A 84 -4.16 -18.11 29.12
CA VAL A 84 -3.04 -17.28 28.69
C VAL A 84 -3.10 -15.91 29.37
N GLU A 85 -4.28 -15.29 29.48
CA GLU A 85 -4.45 -14.01 30.20
C GLU A 85 -4.09 -14.12 31.67
N ASP A 86 -4.48 -15.22 32.33
CA ASP A 86 -4.13 -15.49 33.72
C ASP A 86 -2.62 -15.43 33.95
N VAL A 87 -1.84 -16.02 33.03
CA VAL A 87 -0.37 -16.01 33.07
C VAL A 87 0.21 -14.64 32.71
N ILE A 88 -0.24 -14.01 31.62
CA ILE A 88 0.30 -12.72 31.17
C ILE A 88 0.03 -11.58 32.17
N LEU A 89 -1.13 -11.59 32.81
CA LEU A 89 -1.55 -10.55 33.74
C LEU A 89 -1.34 -10.94 35.21
N ASN A 90 -0.74 -12.11 35.46
CA ASN A 90 -0.48 -12.63 36.80
C ASN A 90 -1.73 -12.56 37.71
N ARG A 91 -2.90 -12.96 37.19
CA ARG A 91 -4.20 -12.79 37.89
C ARG A 91 -4.35 -13.70 39.10
N ARG A 92 -3.62 -14.82 39.12
CA ARG A 92 -3.79 -15.91 40.08
C ARG A 92 -2.50 -16.71 40.27
N LYS A 93 -2.37 -17.38 41.43
CA LYS A 93 -1.17 -18.12 41.81
C LYS A 93 -0.95 -19.43 41.02
N ASP A 94 -2.02 -20.04 40.52
CA ASP A 94 -2.03 -21.31 39.77
C ASP A 94 -2.06 -21.12 38.24
N SER A 95 -1.81 -19.90 37.73
CA SER A 95 -1.90 -19.57 36.29
C SER A 95 -1.04 -20.48 35.41
N THR A 96 0.21 -20.71 35.82
CA THR A 96 1.19 -21.51 35.07
C THR A 96 0.77 -22.97 34.95
N GLU A 97 0.26 -23.56 36.02
CA GLU A 97 -0.20 -24.96 36.05
C GLU A 97 -1.39 -25.15 35.10
N ARG A 98 -2.37 -24.24 35.16
CA ARG A 98 -3.54 -24.24 34.27
C ARG A 98 -3.15 -24.13 32.79
N LEU A 99 -2.17 -23.30 32.44
CA LEU A 99 -1.73 -23.17 31.05
C LEU A 99 -1.01 -24.44 30.57
N LEU A 100 -0.21 -25.08 31.42
CA LEU A 100 0.48 -26.33 31.07
C LEU A 100 -0.50 -27.47 30.81
N GLU A 101 -1.57 -27.60 31.61
CA GLU A 101 -2.61 -28.62 31.42
C GLU A 101 -3.27 -28.54 30.03
N ILE A 102 -3.60 -27.33 29.56
CA ILE A 102 -4.25 -27.15 28.27
C ILE A 102 -3.24 -27.25 27.11
N ALA A 103 -1.99 -26.86 27.33
CA ALA A 103 -0.96 -26.84 26.31
C ALA A 103 -0.68 -28.23 25.71
N GLU A 104 -0.78 -29.30 26.50
CA GLU A 104 -0.61 -30.68 26.01
C GLU A 104 -1.63 -31.05 24.93
N ARG A 105 -2.85 -30.48 24.94
CA ARG A 105 -3.87 -30.73 23.90
C ARG A 105 -3.48 -30.18 22.53
N TYR A 106 -2.52 -29.25 22.48
CA TYR A 106 -2.10 -28.55 21.28
C TYR A 106 -0.74 -29.03 20.72
N ARG A 107 -0.11 -30.02 21.38
CA ARG A 107 1.17 -30.60 20.95
C ARG A 107 0.93 -31.64 19.83
N GLY A 108 1.38 -31.36 18.60
CA GLY A 108 1.56 -32.40 17.56
C GLY A 108 0.77 -32.31 16.25
N LYS A 109 0.00 -31.25 15.96
CA LYS A 109 -0.69 -31.12 14.66
C LYS A 109 0.22 -30.50 13.57
N LYS A 110 1.03 -31.33 12.90
CA LYS A 110 1.72 -30.96 11.65
C LYS A 110 1.15 -31.77 10.49
N GLY A 111 0.53 -31.11 9.51
CA GLY A 111 0.38 -31.65 8.15
C GLY A 111 -0.95 -32.27 7.74
N GLU A 112 -2.10 -31.81 8.23
CA GLU A 112 -3.37 -32.10 7.54
C GLU A 112 -3.53 -31.15 6.35
N VAL A 113 -3.71 -31.73 5.16
CA VAL A 113 -4.28 -31.04 3.99
C VAL A 113 -5.58 -30.43 4.46
N GLN A 114 -5.68 -29.09 4.40
CA GLN A 114 -6.92 -28.37 4.66
C GLN A 114 -7.96 -28.90 3.67
N VAL A 115 -8.81 -29.83 4.11
CA VAL A 115 -10.14 -29.97 3.54
C VAL A 115 -10.75 -28.58 3.68
N GLU A 116 -11.12 -27.97 2.56
CA GLU A 116 -11.70 -26.64 2.54
C GLU A 116 -12.85 -26.62 3.55
N ASN A 117 -12.66 -25.91 4.67
CA ASN A 117 -13.61 -25.94 5.77
C ASN A 117 -14.81 -25.09 5.34
N LEU A 118 -15.77 -25.73 4.67
CA LEU A 118 -17.00 -25.09 4.20
C LEU A 118 -17.98 -24.74 5.33
N ALA A 119 -17.59 -24.85 6.60
CA ALA A 119 -18.45 -24.45 7.73
C ALA A 119 -18.95 -23.00 7.62
N TRP A 120 -18.20 -22.11 6.95
CA TRP A 120 -18.66 -20.74 6.69
C TRP A 120 -19.91 -20.69 5.78
N ARG A 121 -20.17 -21.72 4.95
CA ARG A 121 -21.35 -21.81 4.08
C ARG A 121 -22.65 -22.07 4.84
N GLU A 122 -22.58 -22.54 6.08
CA GLU A 122 -23.73 -22.78 6.95
C GLU A 122 -24.21 -21.49 7.65
N LYS A 123 -23.44 -20.40 7.53
CA LYS A 123 -23.77 -19.09 8.10
C LYS A 123 -24.82 -18.35 7.28
N ASP A 124 -25.37 -17.29 7.86
CA ASP A 124 -26.26 -16.36 7.17
C ASP A 124 -25.60 -15.73 5.93
N VAL A 125 -26.41 -15.34 4.94
CA VAL A 125 -25.94 -14.74 3.68
C VAL A 125 -25.05 -13.50 3.90
N ARG A 126 -25.34 -12.67 4.91
CA ARG A 126 -24.54 -11.47 5.20
C ARG A 126 -23.16 -11.85 5.71
N GLU A 127 -23.08 -12.84 6.60
CA GLU A 127 -21.80 -13.36 7.09
C GLU A 127 -21.02 -14.11 6.00
N ARG A 128 -21.70 -14.82 5.10
CA ARG A 128 -21.09 -15.48 3.94
C ARG A 128 -20.47 -14.47 2.98
N LEU A 129 -21.19 -13.38 2.66
CA LEU A 129 -20.69 -12.30 1.82
C LEU A 129 -19.49 -11.59 2.47
N SER A 130 -19.56 -11.29 3.77
CA SER A 130 -18.44 -10.70 4.50
C SER A 130 -17.21 -11.62 4.50
N HIS A 131 -17.39 -12.91 4.77
CA HIS A 131 -16.31 -13.90 4.70
C HIS A 131 -15.72 -14.01 3.29
N ALA A 132 -16.56 -14.06 2.25
CA ALA A 132 -16.12 -14.12 0.86
C ALA A 132 -15.29 -12.89 0.47
N LEU A 133 -15.66 -11.70 0.95
CA LEU A 133 -14.91 -10.46 0.74
C LEU A 133 -13.57 -10.49 1.48
N VAL A 134 -13.54 -10.81 2.77
CA VAL A 134 -12.32 -10.85 3.58
C VAL A 134 -11.31 -11.88 3.05
N HIS A 135 -11.79 -13.04 2.58
CA HIS A 135 -10.93 -14.10 2.06
C HIS A 135 -10.71 -14.05 0.54
N GLY A 136 -11.35 -13.12 -0.18
CA GLY A 136 -11.18 -12.96 -1.63
C GLY A 136 -11.74 -14.12 -2.46
N ILE A 137 -12.83 -14.75 -2.00
CA ILE A 137 -13.47 -15.92 -2.63
C ILE A 137 -14.55 -15.43 -3.61
N ASP A 138 -14.37 -15.66 -4.90
CA ASP A 138 -15.30 -15.21 -5.96
C ASP A 138 -16.25 -16.30 -6.48
N GLN A 139 -16.08 -17.54 -6.01
CA GLN A 139 -16.80 -18.71 -6.54
C GLN A 139 -18.31 -18.68 -6.24
N TYR A 140 -18.70 -18.22 -5.04
CA TYR A 140 -20.09 -18.23 -4.57
C TYR A 140 -20.75 -16.85 -4.53
N VAL A 141 -20.00 -15.79 -4.88
CA VAL A 141 -20.42 -14.41 -4.64
C VAL A 141 -21.71 -14.03 -5.36
N GLU A 142 -21.93 -14.50 -6.60
CA GLU A 142 -23.15 -14.18 -7.35
C GLU A 142 -24.39 -14.81 -6.69
N THR A 143 -24.29 -16.07 -6.29
CA THR A 143 -25.37 -16.79 -5.61
C THR A 143 -25.71 -16.14 -4.26
N ASP A 144 -24.69 -15.83 -3.47
CA ASP A 144 -24.90 -15.19 -2.16
C ASP A 144 -25.43 -13.76 -2.32
N THR A 145 -24.99 -13.03 -3.35
CA THR A 145 -25.48 -11.68 -3.66
C THR A 145 -26.96 -11.71 -4.08
N GLU A 146 -27.37 -12.71 -4.86
CA GLU A 146 -28.78 -12.88 -5.24
C GLU A 146 -29.66 -13.21 -4.04
N GLU A 147 -29.21 -14.10 -3.16
CA GLU A 147 -29.94 -14.44 -1.93
C GLU A 147 -30.08 -13.20 -1.04
N ALA A 148 -29.01 -12.43 -0.85
CA ALA A 148 -29.05 -11.18 -0.10
C ALA A 148 -29.98 -10.13 -0.75
N ARG A 149 -30.02 -10.09 -2.09
CA ARG A 149 -30.92 -9.20 -2.85
C ARG A 149 -32.38 -9.56 -2.63
N GLN A 150 -32.72 -10.85 -2.61
CA GLN A 150 -34.10 -11.30 -2.36
C GLN A 150 -34.56 -11.00 -0.93
N LEU A 151 -33.63 -11.01 0.03
CA LEU A 151 -33.89 -10.67 1.43
C LEU A 151 -33.89 -9.16 1.70
N SER A 152 -33.43 -8.35 0.75
CA SER A 152 -33.34 -6.90 0.86
C SER A 152 -34.54 -6.21 0.20
N THR A 153 -34.89 -5.02 0.69
CA THR A 153 -35.99 -4.25 0.12
C THR A 153 -35.60 -3.55 -1.18
N ARG A 154 -34.37 -3.06 -1.26
CA ARG A 154 -33.78 -2.45 -2.45
C ARG A 154 -32.48 -3.18 -2.80
N PRO A 155 -32.14 -3.34 -4.09
CA PRO A 155 -30.85 -3.91 -4.50
C PRO A 155 -29.65 -3.14 -3.93
N LEU A 156 -29.79 -1.82 -3.72
CA LEU A 156 -28.78 -0.97 -3.09
C LEU A 156 -28.49 -1.35 -1.63
N ASP A 157 -29.47 -1.89 -0.89
CA ASP A 157 -29.29 -2.27 0.52
C ASP A 157 -28.27 -3.41 0.68
N VAL A 158 -28.08 -4.24 -0.37
CA VAL A 158 -27.04 -5.28 -0.39
C VAL A 158 -25.64 -4.67 -0.47
N ILE A 159 -25.49 -3.58 -1.23
CA ILE A 159 -24.25 -2.82 -1.34
C ILE A 159 -23.99 -2.11 -0.02
N GLU A 160 -24.91 -1.26 0.42
CA GLU A 160 -24.77 -0.42 1.62
C GLU A 160 -24.74 -1.23 2.93
N GLY A 161 -25.22 -2.48 2.92
CA GLY A 161 -25.19 -3.40 4.06
C GLY A 161 -24.07 -4.44 3.94
N PRO A 162 -24.38 -5.71 3.66
CA PRO A 162 -23.44 -6.83 3.83
C PRO A 162 -22.14 -6.68 3.03
N LEU A 163 -22.18 -6.09 1.83
CA LEU A 163 -20.97 -5.89 1.03
C LEU A 163 -20.08 -4.80 1.64
N MET A 164 -20.64 -3.66 2.02
CA MET A 164 -19.87 -2.60 2.70
C MET A 164 -19.39 -3.01 4.09
N ASP A 165 -20.16 -3.79 4.84
CA ASP A 165 -19.73 -4.34 6.13
C ASP A 165 -18.47 -5.22 5.95
N GLY A 166 -18.47 -6.09 4.93
CA GLY A 166 -17.29 -6.89 4.59
C GLY A 166 -16.09 -6.03 4.16
N MET A 167 -16.32 -4.97 3.38
CA MET A 167 -15.27 -4.06 2.95
C MET A 167 -14.71 -3.19 4.09
N ASN A 168 -15.54 -2.82 5.06
CA ASN A 168 -15.10 -2.14 6.28
C ASN A 168 -14.16 -3.02 7.09
N VAL A 169 -14.49 -4.31 7.25
CA VAL A 169 -13.58 -5.29 7.90
C VAL A 169 -12.26 -5.40 7.14
N VAL A 170 -12.29 -5.47 5.81
CA VAL A 170 -11.06 -5.46 4.98
C VAL A 170 -10.25 -4.18 5.22
N GLY A 171 -10.90 -3.02 5.29
CA GLY A 171 -10.28 -1.73 5.59
C GLY A 171 -9.64 -1.68 6.97
N ASP A 172 -10.34 -2.15 8.00
CA ASP A 172 -9.86 -2.21 9.39
C ASP A 172 -8.68 -3.16 9.53
N LEU A 173 -8.74 -4.34 8.89
CA LEU A 173 -7.64 -5.30 8.88
C LEU A 173 -6.43 -4.75 8.13
N PHE A 174 -6.62 -4.05 7.01
CA PHE A 174 -5.54 -3.40 6.26
C PHE A 174 -4.91 -2.26 7.07
N GLY A 175 -5.73 -1.40 7.68
CA GLY A 175 -5.28 -0.30 8.53
C GLY A 175 -4.55 -0.77 9.80
N ALA A 176 -4.94 -1.92 10.35
CA ALA A 176 -4.28 -2.57 11.49
C ALA A 176 -3.05 -3.40 11.08
N GLY A 177 -2.69 -3.46 9.79
CA GLY A 177 -1.56 -4.26 9.29
C GLY A 177 -1.78 -5.78 9.36
N LYS A 178 -3.03 -6.23 9.53
CA LYS A 178 -3.44 -7.64 9.56
C LYS A 178 -3.78 -8.20 8.17
N MET A 179 -3.95 -7.33 7.18
CA MET A 179 -4.20 -7.66 5.78
C MET A 179 -3.26 -6.85 4.90
N PHE A 180 -2.87 -7.40 3.75
CA PHE A 180 -1.93 -6.76 2.82
C PHE A 180 -2.58 -6.44 1.48
N LEU A 181 -1.95 -5.54 0.72
CA LEU A 181 -2.51 -5.04 -0.53
C LEU A 181 -2.91 -6.13 -1.55
N PRO A 182 -2.15 -7.23 -1.75
CA PRO A 182 -2.60 -8.32 -2.63
C PRO A 182 -3.95 -8.91 -2.23
N GLN A 183 -4.20 -9.04 -0.92
CA GLN A 183 -5.46 -9.56 -0.40
C GLN A 183 -6.57 -8.53 -0.58
N VAL A 184 -6.31 -7.25 -0.31
CA VAL A 184 -7.27 -6.14 -0.53
C VAL A 184 -7.73 -6.09 -1.99
N VAL A 185 -6.81 -6.30 -2.94
CA VAL A 185 -7.15 -6.36 -4.37
C VAL A 185 -8.00 -7.60 -4.71
N LYS A 186 -7.73 -8.76 -4.08
CA LYS A 186 -8.59 -9.94 -4.22
C LYS A 186 -10.00 -9.67 -3.66
N SER A 187 -10.13 -9.02 -2.50
CA SER A 187 -11.41 -8.58 -1.93
C SER A 187 -12.17 -7.62 -2.85
N ALA A 188 -11.47 -6.63 -3.42
CA ALA A 188 -12.03 -5.68 -4.38
C ALA A 188 -12.61 -6.37 -5.62
N ARG A 189 -11.98 -7.44 -6.10
CA ARG A 189 -12.48 -8.25 -7.22
C ARG A 189 -13.80 -8.93 -6.88
N VAL A 190 -13.92 -9.49 -5.68
CA VAL A 190 -15.17 -10.10 -5.19
C VAL A 190 -16.27 -9.03 -5.09
N MET A 191 -15.97 -7.88 -4.51
CA MET A 191 -16.88 -6.73 -4.43
C MET A 191 -17.37 -6.29 -5.82
N LYS A 192 -16.44 -6.10 -6.77
CA LYS A 192 -16.78 -5.69 -8.14
C LYS A 192 -17.68 -6.72 -8.83
N LYS A 193 -17.43 -8.02 -8.64
CA LYS A 193 -18.26 -9.09 -9.19
C LYS A 193 -19.68 -9.07 -8.59
N ALA A 194 -19.81 -8.86 -7.29
CA ALA A 194 -21.11 -8.72 -6.61
C ALA A 194 -21.89 -7.49 -7.13
N VAL A 195 -21.24 -6.33 -7.22
CA VAL A 195 -21.88 -5.10 -7.73
C VAL A 195 -22.26 -5.26 -9.20
N ALA A 196 -21.40 -5.87 -10.03
CA ALA A 196 -21.71 -6.13 -11.43
C ALA A 196 -22.96 -7.01 -11.61
N TYR A 197 -23.16 -7.96 -10.71
CA TYR A 197 -24.38 -8.77 -10.66
C TYR A 197 -25.62 -7.94 -10.29
N LEU A 198 -25.50 -6.99 -9.36
CA LEU A 198 -26.61 -6.14 -8.90
C LEU A 198 -26.98 -5.01 -9.88
N LEU A 199 -26.07 -4.61 -10.78
CA LEU A 199 -26.26 -3.47 -11.70
C LEU A 199 -27.61 -3.49 -12.46
N PRO A 200 -28.03 -4.58 -13.12
CA PRO A 200 -29.30 -4.61 -13.84
C PRO A 200 -30.52 -4.34 -12.93
N PHE A 201 -30.47 -4.82 -11.68
CA PHE A 201 -31.53 -4.62 -10.69
C PHE A 201 -31.55 -3.19 -10.14
N ILE A 202 -30.37 -2.60 -9.93
CA ILE A 202 -30.23 -1.21 -9.49
C ILE A 202 -30.74 -0.26 -10.58
N GLU A 203 -30.43 -0.50 -11.86
CA GLU A 203 -30.93 0.30 -12.97
C GLU A 203 -32.45 0.21 -13.11
N ALA A 204 -33.01 -0.98 -12.98
CA ALA A 204 -34.46 -1.19 -12.99
C ALA A 204 -35.16 -0.49 -11.81
N GLU A 205 -34.57 -0.52 -10.60
CA GLU A 205 -35.14 0.16 -9.44
C GLU A 205 -34.99 1.68 -9.54
N LYS A 206 -33.85 2.19 -10.05
CA LYS A 206 -33.64 3.62 -10.34
C LYS A 206 -34.69 4.18 -11.30
N LEU A 207 -35.03 3.43 -12.34
CA LEU A 207 -36.11 3.80 -13.27
C LEU A 207 -37.49 3.85 -12.58
N ARG A 208 -37.67 3.09 -11.50
CA ARG A 208 -38.95 2.95 -10.78
C ARG A 208 -39.12 3.96 -9.64
N THR A 209 -38.06 4.28 -8.91
CA THR A 209 -38.10 5.11 -7.69
C THR A 209 -37.38 6.45 -7.82
N GLY A 210 -36.51 6.62 -8.80
CA GLY A 210 -35.67 7.81 -8.96
C GLY A 210 -34.55 7.97 -7.93
N GLU A 211 -34.36 7.00 -7.02
CA GLU A 211 -33.30 7.05 -6.00
C GLU A 211 -31.94 6.62 -6.56
N VAL A 212 -30.95 7.50 -6.46
CA VAL A 212 -29.55 7.19 -6.78
C VAL A 212 -28.81 6.95 -5.46
N GLY A 213 -28.28 5.74 -5.25
CA GLY A 213 -27.45 5.40 -4.08
C GLY A 213 -26.33 6.41 -3.83
N LYS A 214 -26.01 6.66 -2.57
CA LYS A 214 -25.14 7.77 -2.16
C LYS A 214 -23.73 7.25 -1.86
N SER A 215 -22.76 7.60 -2.70
CA SER A 215 -21.34 7.32 -2.44
C SER A 215 -20.79 8.15 -1.29
N ASN A 216 -19.69 7.71 -0.67
CA ASN A 216 -18.95 8.47 0.35
C ASN A 216 -18.26 9.73 -0.21
N GLY A 217 -18.17 9.83 -1.54
CA GLY A 217 -17.63 10.96 -2.26
C GLY A 217 -17.22 10.55 -3.67
N LYS A 218 -17.04 11.53 -4.55
CA LYS A 218 -16.56 11.31 -5.91
C LYS A 218 -15.19 11.93 -6.12
N ILE A 219 -14.26 11.17 -6.71
CA ILE A 219 -12.89 11.61 -6.99
C ILE A 219 -12.54 11.46 -8.47
N ILE A 220 -11.99 12.52 -9.06
CA ILE A 220 -11.29 12.43 -10.35
C ILE A 220 -9.86 11.98 -10.09
N MET A 221 -9.40 10.90 -10.73
CA MET A 221 -8.02 10.43 -10.67
C MET A 221 -7.37 10.58 -12.06
N ALA A 222 -6.16 11.14 -12.11
CA ALA A 222 -5.43 11.30 -13.37
C ALA A 222 -3.92 11.21 -13.18
N THR A 223 -3.22 10.54 -14.10
CA THR A 223 -1.77 10.75 -14.28
C THR A 223 -1.57 11.98 -15.15
N VAL A 224 -0.77 12.92 -14.66
CA VAL A 224 -0.61 14.24 -15.29
C VAL A 224 -0.02 14.17 -16.70
N LYS A 225 -0.18 15.27 -17.45
CA LYS A 225 0.33 15.40 -18.81
C LYS A 225 1.81 15.01 -18.92
N GLY A 226 2.15 14.28 -19.97
CA GLY A 226 3.53 13.86 -20.25
C GLY A 226 4.02 12.67 -19.42
N ASP A 227 3.18 12.13 -18.52
CA ASP A 227 3.51 10.94 -17.74
C ASP A 227 2.54 9.80 -18.05
N VAL A 228 3.11 8.59 -18.17
CA VAL A 228 2.43 7.38 -18.65
C VAL A 228 2.21 6.34 -17.55
N HIS A 229 2.75 6.57 -16.36
CA HIS A 229 2.78 5.55 -15.31
C HIS A 229 1.55 5.66 -14.42
N ASP A 230 0.87 4.52 -14.21
CA ASP A 230 -0.43 4.48 -13.54
C ASP A 230 -0.59 3.36 -12.51
N ILE A 231 0.42 2.50 -12.29
CA ILE A 231 0.32 1.38 -11.35
C ILE A 231 -0.14 1.86 -9.96
N GLY A 232 0.55 2.86 -9.39
CA GLY A 232 0.18 3.43 -8.09
C GLY A 232 -1.19 4.12 -8.10
N LYS A 233 -1.53 4.83 -9.18
CA LYS A 233 -2.86 5.45 -9.35
C LYS A 233 -3.97 4.40 -9.33
N ASN A 234 -3.79 3.31 -10.05
CA ASN A 234 -4.76 2.23 -10.17
C ASN A 234 -4.96 1.54 -8.81
N ILE A 235 -3.88 1.33 -8.06
CA ILE A 235 -3.95 0.82 -6.68
C ILE A 235 -4.77 1.76 -5.79
N VAL A 236 -4.48 3.07 -5.80
CA VAL A 236 -5.25 4.06 -5.02
C VAL A 236 -6.72 4.07 -5.43
N GLY A 237 -7.02 4.01 -6.74
CA GLY A 237 -8.37 3.95 -7.25
C GLY A 237 -9.15 2.72 -6.76
N VAL A 238 -8.51 1.54 -6.77
CA VAL A 238 -9.11 0.31 -6.21
C VAL A 238 -9.38 0.46 -4.72
N VAL A 239 -8.40 0.95 -3.94
CA VAL A 239 -8.55 1.11 -2.49
C VAL A 239 -9.62 2.15 -2.12
N LEU A 240 -9.77 3.22 -2.88
CA LEU A 240 -10.85 4.21 -2.69
C LEU A 240 -12.22 3.62 -3.06
N ALA A 241 -12.32 2.88 -4.16
CA ALA A 241 -13.55 2.18 -4.54
C ALA A 241 -13.97 1.14 -3.48
N CYS A 242 -13.00 0.46 -2.85
CA CYS A 242 -13.24 -0.41 -1.70
C CYS A 242 -13.89 0.30 -0.50
N ASN A 243 -13.76 1.63 -0.42
CA ASN A 243 -14.32 2.47 0.65
C ASN A 243 -15.54 3.29 0.19
N ASN A 244 -16.25 2.80 -0.84
CA ASN A 244 -17.47 3.40 -1.40
C ASN A 244 -17.29 4.82 -1.99
N PHE A 245 -16.09 5.13 -2.47
CA PHE A 245 -15.88 6.32 -3.31
C PHE A 245 -16.22 6.01 -4.77
N ASP A 246 -16.87 6.95 -5.45
CA ASP A 246 -17.03 6.93 -6.90
C ASP A 246 -15.73 7.46 -7.53
N VAL A 247 -14.98 6.57 -8.18
CA VAL A 247 -13.66 6.87 -8.75
C VAL A 247 -13.76 6.99 -10.26
N VAL A 248 -13.54 8.20 -10.77
CA VAL A 248 -13.47 8.48 -12.21
C VAL A 248 -12.01 8.60 -12.62
N ASP A 249 -11.47 7.54 -13.21
CA ASP A 249 -10.09 7.50 -13.70
C ASP A 249 -9.99 7.98 -15.15
N LEU A 250 -9.28 9.08 -15.36
CA LEU A 250 -9.09 9.71 -16.68
C LEU A 250 -7.92 9.09 -17.48
N GLY A 251 -7.18 8.15 -16.88
CA GLY A 251 -6.04 7.49 -17.48
C GLY A 251 -4.74 8.28 -17.33
N VAL A 252 -3.92 8.25 -18.38
CA VAL A 252 -2.55 8.80 -18.39
C VAL A 252 -2.35 9.91 -19.40
N MET A 253 -1.27 10.68 -19.22
CA MET A 253 -0.96 11.87 -20.04
C MET A 253 -2.12 12.86 -20.13
N VAL A 254 -2.90 13.01 -19.04
CA VAL A 254 -4.15 13.77 -19.07
C VAL A 254 -3.86 15.27 -19.02
N PRO A 255 -4.31 16.07 -20.01
CA PRO A 255 -4.15 17.52 -19.97
C PRO A 255 -4.91 18.15 -18.82
N THR A 256 -4.34 19.20 -18.20
CA THR A 256 -4.95 19.95 -17.08
C THR A 256 -6.41 20.32 -17.34
N GLN A 257 -6.73 20.90 -18.50
CA GLN A 257 -8.08 21.33 -18.81
C GLN A 257 -9.09 20.18 -18.78
N LYS A 258 -8.71 18.99 -19.28
CA LYS A 258 -9.57 17.79 -19.24
C LYS A 258 -9.84 17.36 -17.80
N ILE A 259 -8.84 17.42 -16.91
CA ILE A 259 -9.01 17.10 -15.49
C ILE A 259 -10.06 18.02 -14.85
N LEU A 260 -9.94 19.34 -15.10
CA LEU A 260 -10.83 20.33 -14.50
C LEU A 260 -12.25 20.26 -15.07
N ASP A 261 -12.39 20.05 -16.38
CA ASP A 261 -13.69 19.90 -17.03
C ASP A 261 -14.39 18.64 -16.58
N SER A 262 -13.68 17.50 -16.50
CA SER A 262 -14.25 16.26 -15.98
C SER A 262 -14.65 16.38 -14.52
N ALA A 263 -13.90 17.11 -13.69
CA ALA A 263 -14.29 17.37 -12.29
C ALA A 263 -15.62 18.14 -12.18
N ARG A 264 -15.88 19.08 -13.08
CA ARG A 264 -17.17 19.79 -13.14
C ARG A 264 -18.29 18.92 -13.68
N GLU A 265 -18.04 18.26 -14.82
CA GLU A 265 -19.00 17.38 -15.49
C GLU A 265 -19.53 16.31 -14.54
N HIS A 266 -18.64 15.72 -13.76
CA HIS A 266 -18.98 14.63 -12.85
C HIS A 266 -19.41 15.11 -11.46
N ASN A 267 -19.38 16.42 -11.18
CA ASN A 267 -19.59 17.01 -9.85
C ASN A 267 -18.71 16.32 -8.80
N ALA A 268 -17.40 16.26 -9.07
CA ALA A 268 -16.45 15.61 -8.18
C ALA A 268 -16.27 16.39 -6.87
N ASP A 269 -16.04 15.66 -5.78
CA ASP A 269 -15.71 16.21 -4.47
C ASP A 269 -14.20 16.42 -4.31
N LEU A 270 -13.39 15.64 -5.02
CA LEU A 270 -11.92 15.58 -4.90
C LEU A 270 -11.26 15.45 -6.29
N ILE A 271 -10.03 15.96 -6.41
CA ILE A 271 -9.14 15.66 -7.56
C ILE A 271 -7.85 15.05 -7.02
N GLY A 272 -7.45 13.89 -7.54
CA GLY A 272 -6.19 13.21 -7.27
C GLY A 272 -5.26 13.18 -8.49
N LEU A 273 -4.03 13.66 -8.31
CA LEU A 273 -3.00 13.67 -9.35
C LEU A 273 -1.90 12.65 -9.04
N SER A 274 -1.45 11.95 -10.08
CA SER A 274 -0.33 11.02 -10.03
C SER A 274 0.81 11.43 -10.97
N GLY A 275 2.06 11.19 -10.56
CA GLY A 275 3.25 11.40 -11.35
C GLY A 275 4.45 10.56 -10.89
N LEU A 276 5.21 10.03 -11.84
CA LEU A 276 6.43 9.24 -11.65
C LEU A 276 7.70 10.04 -11.95
N ILE A 277 7.71 10.92 -12.95
CA ILE A 277 8.94 11.61 -13.41
C ILE A 277 9.02 13.06 -12.91
N THR A 278 10.23 13.65 -12.94
CA THR A 278 10.45 15.01 -12.42
C THR A 278 9.63 16.09 -13.15
N PRO A 279 9.47 16.06 -14.50
CA PRO A 279 8.60 17.00 -15.20
C PRO A 279 7.14 17.00 -14.72
N SER A 280 6.65 15.86 -14.22
CA SER A 280 5.29 15.71 -13.70
C SER A 280 5.01 16.64 -12.51
N LEU A 281 6.04 17.02 -11.74
CA LEU A 281 5.91 17.95 -10.63
C LEU A 281 5.53 19.36 -11.10
N GLU A 282 6.10 19.82 -12.22
CA GLU A 282 5.74 21.12 -12.81
C GLU A 282 4.30 21.13 -13.32
N GLU A 283 3.86 20.01 -13.90
CA GLU A 283 2.46 19.84 -14.34
C GLU A 283 1.50 19.84 -13.16
N MET A 284 1.84 19.23 -12.01
CA MET A 284 1.01 19.32 -10.79
C MET A 284 0.92 20.76 -10.25
N THR A 285 2.02 21.51 -10.26
CA THR A 285 2.01 22.94 -9.93
C THR A 285 1.14 23.72 -10.92
N HIS A 286 1.19 23.39 -12.22
CA HIS A 286 0.34 24.01 -13.23
C HIS A 286 -1.15 23.74 -12.98
N VAL A 287 -1.53 22.50 -12.65
CA VAL A 287 -2.91 22.16 -12.28
C VAL A 287 -3.38 22.98 -11.08
N ALA A 288 -2.58 23.08 -10.01
CA ALA A 288 -2.93 23.87 -8.82
C ALA A 288 -3.19 25.36 -9.16
N ARG A 289 -2.31 25.97 -9.97
CA ARG A 289 -2.49 27.35 -10.46
C ARG A 289 -3.76 27.51 -11.28
N GLU A 290 -4.07 26.52 -12.11
CA GLU A 290 -5.24 26.57 -12.98
C GLU A 290 -6.54 26.39 -12.20
N MET A 291 -6.55 25.50 -11.21
CA MET A 291 -7.66 25.37 -10.25
C MET A 291 -7.91 26.69 -9.51
N GLN A 292 -6.85 27.37 -9.05
CA GLN A 292 -6.96 28.69 -8.44
C GLN A 292 -7.48 29.75 -9.42
N ARG A 293 -6.95 29.78 -10.65
CA ARG A 293 -7.35 30.74 -11.70
C ARG A 293 -8.83 30.61 -12.06
N GLN A 294 -9.35 29.38 -12.05
CA GLN A 294 -10.75 29.09 -12.36
C GLN A 294 -11.66 29.08 -11.11
N GLY A 295 -11.15 29.52 -9.94
CA GLY A 295 -11.95 29.67 -8.72
C GLY A 295 -12.48 28.35 -8.14
N MET A 296 -11.80 27.22 -8.41
CA MET A 296 -12.19 25.94 -7.84
C MET A 296 -11.90 25.90 -6.34
N THR A 297 -12.69 25.10 -5.62
CA THR A 297 -12.56 24.94 -4.16
C THR A 297 -12.46 23.47 -3.71
N LEU A 298 -12.36 22.56 -4.68
CA LEU A 298 -12.20 21.12 -4.43
C LEU A 298 -10.83 20.84 -3.83
N PRO A 299 -10.71 19.95 -2.83
CA PRO A 299 -9.42 19.46 -2.39
C PRO A 299 -8.62 18.79 -3.51
N LEU A 300 -7.32 19.07 -3.54
CA LEU A 300 -6.33 18.56 -4.47
C LEU A 300 -5.39 17.59 -3.75
N LEU A 301 -5.44 16.31 -4.13
CA LEU A 301 -4.57 15.27 -3.61
C LEU A 301 -3.38 15.07 -4.57
N ILE A 302 -2.18 15.06 -4.03
CA ILE A 302 -0.92 14.91 -4.77
C ILE A 302 -0.24 13.60 -4.35
N GLY A 303 0.05 12.72 -5.32
CA GLY A 303 0.75 11.47 -5.08
C GLY A 303 1.60 11.00 -6.25
N GLY A 304 2.32 9.90 -6.06
CA GLY A 304 3.25 9.33 -7.04
C GLY A 304 4.72 9.49 -6.66
N ALA A 305 5.60 8.77 -7.34
CA ALA A 305 6.97 8.50 -6.87
C ALA A 305 7.87 9.74 -6.75
N THR A 306 7.72 10.74 -7.62
CA THR A 306 8.50 11.98 -7.56
C THR A 306 7.93 13.00 -6.57
N THR A 307 6.70 12.79 -6.12
CA THR A 307 6.04 13.69 -5.17
C THR A 307 6.60 13.49 -3.77
N SER A 308 6.59 14.56 -2.98
CA SER A 308 6.98 14.49 -1.58
C SER A 308 6.28 15.57 -0.79
N ARG A 309 6.13 15.33 0.52
CA ARG A 309 5.61 16.31 1.47
C ARG A 309 6.28 17.67 1.33
N ALA A 310 7.61 17.66 1.20
CA ALA A 310 8.40 18.88 1.09
C ALA A 310 8.15 19.62 -0.23
N HIS A 311 8.12 18.91 -1.35
CA HIS A 311 7.85 19.52 -2.64
C HIS A 311 6.45 20.13 -2.69
N THR A 312 5.43 19.38 -2.25
CA THR A 312 4.04 19.86 -2.24
C THR A 312 3.90 21.13 -1.40
N ALA A 313 4.43 21.14 -0.16
CA ALA A 313 4.38 22.31 0.73
C ALA A 313 5.11 23.55 0.18
N LEU A 314 6.19 23.36 -0.59
CA LEU A 314 7.03 24.44 -1.10
C LEU A 314 6.63 24.95 -2.49
N LYS A 315 6.07 24.08 -3.35
CA LYS A 315 5.96 24.33 -4.80
C LYS A 315 4.56 24.11 -5.38
N ILE A 316 3.64 23.48 -4.67
CA ILE A 316 2.28 23.22 -5.17
C ILE A 316 1.25 23.97 -4.31
N ASP A 317 1.22 23.68 -3.01
CA ASP A 317 0.28 24.26 -2.05
C ASP A 317 0.22 25.81 -2.08
N PRO A 318 1.33 26.56 -2.20
CA PRO A 318 1.27 28.03 -2.28
C PRO A 318 0.51 28.59 -3.49
N HIS A 319 0.18 27.76 -4.49
CA HIS A 319 -0.51 28.17 -5.70
C HIS A 319 -2.02 27.90 -5.68
N TYR A 320 -2.55 27.30 -4.62
CA TYR A 320 -3.98 26.99 -4.50
C TYR A 320 -4.48 27.18 -3.07
N GLN A 321 -5.49 28.04 -2.87
CA GLN A 321 -5.99 28.42 -1.53
C GLN A 321 -6.87 27.34 -0.87
N SER A 322 -7.41 26.42 -1.67
CA SER A 322 -8.17 25.29 -1.16
C SER A 322 -7.24 24.12 -0.85
N PRO A 323 -7.73 23.07 -0.14
CA PRO A 323 -6.84 22.07 0.44
C PRO A 323 -5.94 21.42 -0.60
N THR A 324 -4.62 21.46 -0.40
CA THR A 324 -3.65 20.70 -1.19
C THR A 324 -2.94 19.74 -0.27
N VAL A 325 -3.08 18.43 -0.51
CA VAL A 325 -2.61 17.40 0.42
C VAL A 325 -1.76 16.38 -0.32
N TRP A 326 -0.51 16.24 0.10
CA TRP A 326 0.35 15.12 -0.30
C TRP A 326 -0.07 13.84 0.41
N VAL A 327 -0.31 12.79 -0.38
CA VAL A 327 -0.66 11.45 0.10
C VAL A 327 0.47 10.50 -0.27
N LYS A 328 1.05 9.85 0.74
CA LYS A 328 2.23 8.99 0.58
C LYS A 328 1.94 7.71 -0.21
N ASP A 329 0.85 7.04 0.13
CA ASP A 329 0.52 5.69 -0.33
C ASP A 329 -1.00 5.46 -0.32
N ALA A 330 -1.45 4.32 -0.85
CA ALA A 330 -2.87 4.01 -0.99
C ALA A 330 -3.56 3.80 0.35
N SER A 331 -2.85 3.25 1.35
CA SER A 331 -3.39 3.04 2.70
C SER A 331 -3.84 4.33 3.37
N ARG A 332 -3.12 5.43 3.14
CA ARG A 332 -3.45 6.75 3.71
C ARG A 332 -4.47 7.51 2.87
N ALA A 333 -4.62 7.18 1.59
CA ALA A 333 -5.49 7.92 0.67
C ALA A 333 -6.95 7.94 1.14
N VAL A 334 -7.43 6.82 1.70
CA VAL A 334 -8.81 6.68 2.20
C VAL A 334 -9.08 7.63 3.36
N GLY A 335 -8.26 7.58 4.40
CA GLY A 335 -8.45 8.42 5.59
C GLY A 335 -8.35 9.90 5.29
N VAL A 336 -7.46 10.28 4.35
CA VAL A 336 -7.34 11.66 3.86
C VAL A 336 -8.61 12.07 3.09
N ALA A 337 -9.07 11.26 2.14
CA ALA A 337 -10.27 11.55 1.36
C ALA A 337 -11.52 11.69 2.24
N GLN A 338 -11.73 10.77 3.19
CA GLN A 338 -12.83 10.81 4.14
C GLN A 338 -12.79 12.07 5.03
N SER A 339 -11.61 12.42 5.53
CA SER A 339 -11.42 13.62 6.35
C SER A 339 -11.73 14.91 5.56
N LEU A 340 -11.37 14.95 4.28
CA LEU A 340 -11.58 16.12 3.42
C LEU A 340 -13.04 16.33 2.99
N ILE A 341 -13.83 15.26 2.92
CA ILE A 341 -15.27 15.33 2.58
C ILE A 341 -16.13 15.55 3.83
N SER A 342 -15.72 15.03 4.98
CA SER A 342 -16.45 15.18 6.24
C SER A 342 -16.49 16.64 6.70
N LYS A 343 -17.70 17.15 6.99
CA LYS A 343 -17.89 18.52 7.50
C LYS A 343 -17.21 18.75 8.84
N ASP A 344 -17.17 17.73 9.70
CA ASP A 344 -16.65 17.82 11.06
C ASP A 344 -15.14 17.63 11.11
N LEU A 345 -14.60 16.74 10.26
CA LEU A 345 -13.17 16.42 10.26
C LEU A 345 -12.34 17.35 9.38
N ARG A 346 -12.94 17.95 8.34
CA ARG A 346 -12.20 18.78 7.37
C ARG A 346 -11.48 19.95 8.02
N GLY A 347 -12.15 20.69 8.91
CA GLY A 347 -11.57 21.86 9.57
C GLY A 347 -10.33 21.52 10.41
N PRO A 348 -10.43 20.61 11.40
CA PRO A 348 -9.30 20.15 12.19
C PRO A 348 -8.17 19.55 11.34
N PHE A 349 -8.51 18.74 10.33
CA PHE A 349 -7.54 18.12 9.44
C PHE A 349 -6.75 19.16 8.63
N MET A 350 -7.44 20.15 8.05
CA MET A 350 -6.79 21.23 7.31
C MET A 350 -5.87 22.06 8.20
N ALA A 351 -6.31 22.41 9.42
CA ALA A 351 -5.47 23.15 10.36
C ALA A 351 -4.15 22.40 10.69
N ALA A 352 -4.22 21.08 10.85
CA ALA A 352 -3.04 20.25 11.07
C ALA A 352 -2.13 20.19 9.83
N ASN A 353 -2.70 20.04 8.63
CA ASN A 353 -1.94 20.04 7.37
C ASN A 353 -1.23 21.38 7.12
N ASP A 354 -1.93 22.50 7.34
CA ASP A 354 -1.40 23.85 7.13
C ASP A 354 -0.26 24.15 8.10
N ALA A 355 -0.38 23.70 9.35
CA ALA A 355 0.68 23.80 10.35
C ALA A 355 1.92 22.97 9.95
N ASP A 356 1.75 21.72 9.52
CA ASP A 356 2.86 20.87 9.03
C ASP A 356 3.57 21.53 7.84
N TYR A 357 2.81 22.09 6.88
CA TYR A 357 3.39 22.74 5.71
C TYR A 357 4.07 24.06 6.06
N ALA A 358 3.52 24.83 6.99
CA ALA A 358 4.17 26.03 7.51
C ALA A 358 5.51 25.70 8.17
N GLU A 359 5.58 24.65 8.98
CA GLU A 359 6.82 24.20 9.62
C GLU A 359 7.87 23.79 8.57
N ILE A 360 7.47 23.04 7.54
CA ILE A 360 8.37 22.64 6.45
C ILE A 360 8.92 23.88 5.72
N ARG A 361 8.06 24.85 5.41
CA ARG A 361 8.46 26.11 4.75
C ARG A 361 9.41 26.93 5.62
N GLU A 362 9.17 26.97 6.92
CA GLU A 362 10.04 27.65 7.87
C GLU A 362 11.40 26.95 8.00
N ARG A 363 11.40 25.63 8.20
CA ARG A 363 12.63 24.82 8.26
C ARG A 363 13.46 24.94 6.98
N HIS A 364 12.83 24.99 5.82
CA HIS A 364 13.51 25.18 4.55
C HIS A 364 14.12 26.59 4.43
N ARG A 365 13.41 27.65 4.87
CA ARG A 365 13.95 29.02 4.93
C ARG A 365 15.14 29.12 5.88
N ASN A 366 15.07 28.43 7.02
CA ASN A 366 16.10 28.46 8.07
C ASN A 366 17.26 27.49 7.81
N ARG A 367 17.22 26.70 6.73
CA ARG A 367 18.22 25.65 6.46
C ARG A 367 19.63 26.20 6.15
N GLY A 368 19.78 27.53 6.01
CA GLY A 368 21.03 28.18 5.62
C GLY A 368 21.54 27.70 4.26
N ASP A 369 22.71 28.19 3.85
CA ASP A 369 23.39 27.66 2.66
C ASP A 369 23.93 26.26 2.98
N ALA A 370 23.09 25.25 2.73
CA ALA A 370 23.30 23.87 3.17
C ALA A 370 24.58 23.20 2.65
N LYS A 371 25.29 23.81 1.68
CA LYS A 371 26.67 23.47 1.27
C LYS A 371 27.37 24.72 0.73
N ARG A 372 28.68 24.85 0.98
CA ARG A 372 29.53 25.88 0.34
C ARG A 372 29.55 25.63 -1.17
N LEU A 373 28.77 26.40 -1.92
CA LEU A 373 28.82 26.38 -3.37
C LEU A 373 30.19 26.91 -3.84
N VAL A 374 30.70 26.33 -4.91
CA VAL A 374 31.92 26.78 -5.60
C VAL A 374 31.54 27.30 -6.98
N SER A 375 32.39 28.17 -7.54
CA SER A 375 32.20 28.57 -8.93
C SER A 375 32.35 27.36 -9.87
N LEU A 376 31.64 27.41 -10.99
CA LEU A 376 31.75 26.39 -12.04
C LEU A 376 33.21 26.19 -12.49
N ALA A 377 33.98 27.28 -12.61
CA ALA A 377 35.40 27.21 -12.93
C ALA A 377 36.22 26.42 -11.90
N LYS A 378 35.94 26.61 -10.61
CA LYS A 378 36.61 25.85 -9.54
C LYS A 378 36.24 24.36 -9.59
N ALA A 379 34.95 24.04 -9.83
CA ALA A 379 34.52 22.66 -9.98
C ALA A 379 35.19 21.98 -11.18
N ARG A 380 35.22 22.65 -12.34
CA ARG A 380 35.91 22.17 -13.55
C ARG A 380 37.42 22.00 -13.35
N GLY A 381 38.05 22.85 -12.54
CA GLY A 381 39.45 22.71 -12.13
C GLY A 381 39.73 21.51 -11.21
N GLN A 382 38.68 20.89 -10.65
CA GLN A 382 38.76 19.68 -9.81
C GLN A 382 38.15 18.46 -10.52
N LYS A 383 38.03 18.49 -11.86
CA LYS A 383 37.53 17.36 -12.64
C LYS A 383 38.43 16.12 -12.44
N PHE A 384 37.85 14.94 -12.61
CA PHE A 384 38.59 13.68 -12.63
C PHE A 384 39.55 13.65 -13.83
N ASP A 385 40.83 13.36 -13.60
CA ASP A 385 41.89 13.41 -14.62
C ASP A 385 42.21 12.04 -15.25
N GLY A 386 41.70 10.93 -14.69
CA GLY A 386 41.68 9.60 -15.31
C GLY A 386 43.03 8.98 -15.73
N ASP A 387 44.15 9.68 -15.54
CA ASP A 387 45.49 9.33 -16.00
C ASP A 387 45.52 8.89 -17.48
N TRP A 388 44.82 9.64 -18.35
CA TRP A 388 44.59 9.30 -19.77
C TRP A 388 45.88 9.09 -20.59
N ASP A 389 47.00 9.68 -20.16
CA ASP A 389 48.32 9.45 -20.77
C ASP A 389 48.80 7.99 -20.61
N THR A 390 48.26 7.27 -19.62
CA THR A 390 48.65 5.90 -19.27
C THR A 390 47.51 4.89 -19.37
N TYR A 391 46.27 5.37 -19.49
CA TYR A 391 45.09 4.54 -19.64
C TYR A 391 44.60 4.56 -21.09
N THR A 392 44.53 3.37 -21.70
CA THR A 392 43.88 3.19 -23.01
C THR A 392 42.48 2.61 -22.80
N PRO A 393 41.40 3.37 -23.10
CA PRO A 393 40.05 2.85 -23.02
C PRO A 393 39.86 1.60 -23.90
N PRO A 394 39.17 0.56 -23.43
CA PRO A 394 38.95 -0.64 -24.22
C PRO A 394 38.09 -0.32 -25.45
N THR A 395 38.49 -0.85 -26.61
CA THR A 395 37.68 -0.74 -27.83
C THR A 395 36.46 -1.66 -27.72
N PRO A 396 35.23 -1.16 -28.00
CA PRO A 396 34.05 -1.99 -28.02
C PRO A 396 34.17 -3.15 -29.03
N ALA A 397 33.74 -4.36 -28.65
CA ALA A 397 33.79 -5.52 -29.53
C ALA A 397 32.88 -5.36 -30.77
N GLN A 398 31.75 -4.67 -30.62
CA GLN A 398 30.80 -4.37 -31.70
C GLN A 398 30.32 -2.92 -31.61
N PRO A 399 31.04 -1.97 -32.22
CA PRO A 399 30.57 -0.59 -32.39
C PRO A 399 29.35 -0.52 -33.33
N GLY A 400 28.58 0.56 -33.23
CA GLY A 400 27.38 0.78 -34.03
C GLY A 400 26.09 0.40 -33.31
N ILE A 401 24.99 0.34 -34.06
CA ILE A 401 23.64 0.04 -33.54
C ILE A 401 23.43 -1.48 -33.53
N THR A 402 22.94 -1.98 -32.41
CA THR A 402 22.45 -3.35 -32.25
C THR A 402 20.96 -3.31 -31.92
N VAL A 403 20.18 -4.09 -32.66
CA VAL A 403 18.72 -4.17 -32.51
C VAL A 403 18.33 -5.59 -32.11
N PHE A 404 17.47 -5.69 -31.10
CA PHE A 404 16.76 -6.90 -30.72
C PHE A 404 15.27 -6.68 -30.96
N ASP A 405 14.70 -7.34 -31.96
CA ASP A 405 13.28 -7.16 -32.35
C ASP A 405 12.32 -8.21 -31.77
N ASP A 406 12.85 -9.31 -31.23
CA ASP A 406 12.11 -10.38 -30.56
C ASP A 406 13.04 -11.10 -29.57
N TYR A 407 13.47 -10.39 -28.53
CA TYR A 407 14.38 -10.95 -27.53
C TYR A 407 13.68 -12.06 -26.72
N PRO A 408 14.31 -13.22 -26.47
CA PRO A 408 13.68 -14.33 -25.78
C PRO A 408 13.16 -13.94 -24.38
N LEU A 409 11.84 -13.95 -24.20
CA LEU A 409 11.23 -13.61 -22.90
C LEU A 409 11.69 -14.54 -21.77
N ALA A 410 11.99 -15.81 -22.08
CA ALA A 410 12.46 -16.77 -21.09
C ALA A 410 13.79 -16.33 -20.44
N GLU A 411 14.71 -15.74 -21.20
CA GLU A 411 15.97 -15.21 -20.67
C GLU A 411 15.72 -13.98 -19.78
N LEU A 412 14.77 -13.11 -20.15
CA LEU A 412 14.43 -11.93 -19.35
C LEU A 412 13.82 -12.31 -18.01
N VAL A 413 13.03 -13.39 -17.94
CA VAL A 413 12.43 -13.88 -16.68
C VAL A 413 13.50 -14.23 -15.65
N GLU A 414 14.66 -14.75 -16.07
CA GLU A 414 15.78 -15.07 -15.18
C GLU A 414 16.49 -13.82 -14.61
N LEU A 415 16.33 -12.67 -15.28
CA LEU A 415 16.97 -11.40 -14.92
C LEU A 415 16.05 -10.47 -14.11
N ILE A 416 14.83 -10.90 -13.77
CA ILE A 416 13.88 -10.08 -13.00
C ILE A 416 14.40 -9.89 -11.57
N ASP A 417 14.60 -8.62 -11.18
CA ASP A 417 14.65 -8.25 -9.77
C ASP A 417 13.22 -8.20 -9.20
N TRP A 418 12.90 -9.15 -8.33
CA TRP A 418 11.59 -9.28 -7.70
C TRP A 418 11.38 -8.32 -6.52
N THR A 419 12.43 -7.66 -6.01
CA THR A 419 12.27 -6.73 -4.89
C THR A 419 11.35 -5.55 -5.23
N PRO A 420 11.55 -4.82 -6.35
CA PRO A 420 10.61 -3.78 -6.78
C PRO A 420 9.18 -4.28 -7.00
N PHE A 421 9.02 -5.53 -7.46
CA PHE A 421 7.70 -6.13 -7.63
C PHE A 421 6.95 -6.24 -6.29
N PHE A 422 7.58 -6.78 -5.23
CA PHE A 422 6.95 -6.83 -3.91
C PHE A 422 6.69 -5.45 -3.30
N GLN A 423 7.60 -4.50 -3.52
CA GLN A 423 7.41 -3.11 -3.06
C GLN A 423 6.19 -2.45 -3.73
N ALA A 424 5.97 -2.70 -5.02
CA ALA A 424 4.78 -2.21 -5.73
C ALA A 424 3.47 -2.79 -5.16
N TRP A 425 3.55 -3.96 -4.53
CA TRP A 425 2.45 -4.61 -3.82
C TRP A 425 2.42 -4.32 -2.31
N GLU A 426 3.13 -3.28 -1.86
CA GLU A 426 3.25 -2.87 -0.45
C GLU A 426 3.70 -4.01 0.50
N LEU A 427 4.46 -4.99 -0.02
CA LEU A 427 5.10 -6.03 0.79
C LEU A 427 6.54 -5.62 1.06
N ALA A 428 6.81 -5.20 2.29
CA ALA A 428 8.14 -4.77 2.71
C ALA A 428 9.09 -5.97 2.86
N GLY A 429 10.24 -5.92 2.20
CA GLY A 429 11.27 -6.95 2.26
C GLY A 429 12.09 -7.02 1.00
N ARG A 430 13.16 -7.82 1.02
CA ARG A 430 14.03 -8.05 -0.13
C ARG A 430 13.89 -9.50 -0.62
N TYR A 431 13.79 -9.71 -1.92
CA TYR A 431 13.81 -11.04 -2.50
C TYR A 431 15.24 -11.63 -2.45
N PRO A 432 15.41 -12.93 -2.17
CA PRO A 432 14.37 -13.94 -1.89
C PRO A 432 13.94 -14.01 -0.41
N ALA A 433 14.61 -13.30 0.50
CA ALA A 433 14.35 -13.38 1.94
C ALA A 433 12.90 -13.07 2.34
N ILE A 434 12.21 -12.20 1.59
CA ILE A 434 10.80 -11.85 1.78
C ILE A 434 9.88 -13.07 1.70
N LEU A 435 10.23 -14.13 0.96
CA LEU A 435 9.40 -15.32 0.82
C LEU A 435 9.30 -16.13 2.12
N THR A 436 10.34 -16.06 2.95
CA THR A 436 10.40 -16.73 4.26
C THR A 436 10.22 -15.73 5.41
N ASP A 437 9.85 -14.48 5.10
CA ASP A 437 9.63 -13.45 6.11
C ASP A 437 8.50 -13.87 7.06
N GLU A 438 8.70 -13.63 8.34
CA GLU A 438 7.78 -14.10 9.38
C GLU A 438 6.44 -13.35 9.39
N VAL A 439 6.36 -12.18 8.77
CA VAL A 439 5.15 -11.33 8.73
C VAL A 439 4.47 -11.44 7.36
N VAL A 440 5.21 -11.21 6.28
CA VAL A 440 4.65 -11.14 4.91
C VAL A 440 4.95 -12.37 4.05
N GLY A 441 5.74 -13.33 4.54
CA GLY A 441 6.30 -14.39 3.69
C GLY A 441 5.27 -15.30 3.04
N LYS A 442 4.17 -15.59 3.73
CA LYS A 442 3.06 -16.36 3.14
C LYS A 442 2.44 -15.62 1.95
N GLN A 443 2.04 -14.36 2.14
CA GLN A 443 1.43 -13.53 1.10
C GLN A 443 2.42 -13.23 -0.03
N ALA A 444 3.70 -13.01 0.28
CA ALA A 444 4.76 -12.85 -0.72
C ALA A 444 4.93 -14.12 -1.55
N THR A 445 4.90 -15.31 -0.91
CA THR A 445 5.00 -16.60 -1.61
C THR A 445 3.78 -16.85 -2.50
N GLU A 446 2.56 -16.57 -2.02
CA GLU A 446 1.34 -16.70 -2.82
C GLU A 446 1.34 -15.74 -4.02
N LEU A 447 1.67 -14.46 -3.79
CA LEU A 447 1.78 -13.46 -4.86
C LEU A 447 2.85 -13.84 -5.87
N PHE A 448 4.00 -14.33 -5.41
CA PHE A 448 5.08 -14.81 -6.28
C PHE A 448 4.63 -16.00 -7.13
N ALA A 449 3.90 -16.96 -6.55
CA ALA A 449 3.36 -18.09 -7.28
C ALA A 449 2.35 -17.65 -8.35
N ASP A 450 1.45 -16.71 -8.03
CA ASP A 450 0.50 -16.11 -8.98
C ASP A 450 1.25 -15.43 -10.15
N ALA A 451 2.28 -14.64 -9.85
CA ALA A 451 3.11 -13.96 -10.85
C ALA A 451 3.88 -14.94 -11.74
N GLN A 452 4.48 -15.98 -11.16
CA GLN A 452 5.18 -17.03 -11.89
C GLN A 452 4.25 -17.83 -12.81
N ALA A 453 3.04 -18.14 -12.36
CA ALA A 453 2.03 -18.81 -13.19
C ALA A 453 1.62 -17.93 -14.39
N MET A 454 1.44 -16.63 -14.18
CA MET A 454 1.15 -15.69 -15.26
C MET A 454 2.32 -15.54 -16.24
N LEU A 455 3.55 -15.40 -15.75
CA LEU A 455 4.76 -15.31 -16.59
C LEU A 455 4.91 -16.55 -17.48
N LYS A 456 4.69 -17.75 -16.95
CA LYS A 456 4.73 -18.98 -17.74
C LYS A 456 3.76 -18.94 -18.93
N LYS A 457 2.55 -18.42 -18.72
CA LYS A 457 1.57 -18.23 -19.80
C LYS A 457 2.01 -17.17 -20.80
N ILE A 458 2.47 -16.01 -20.32
CA ILE A 458 2.97 -14.92 -21.17
C ILE A 458 4.08 -15.42 -22.11
N VAL A 459 5.02 -16.22 -21.59
CA VAL A 459 6.13 -16.78 -22.38
C VAL A 459 5.63 -17.86 -23.34
N ALA A 460 4.83 -18.83 -22.86
CA ALA A 460 4.36 -19.95 -23.68
C ALA A 460 3.42 -19.53 -24.81
N GLU A 461 2.54 -18.57 -24.53
CA GLU A 461 1.53 -18.07 -25.46
C GLU A 461 1.97 -16.80 -26.20
N LYS A 462 3.17 -16.30 -25.94
CA LYS A 462 3.77 -15.09 -26.57
C LYS A 462 2.86 -13.86 -26.51
N TRP A 463 2.32 -13.55 -25.32
CA TRP A 463 1.44 -12.38 -25.14
C TRP A 463 2.16 -11.04 -25.37
N LEU A 464 3.50 -11.03 -25.29
CA LEU A 464 4.35 -9.85 -25.41
C LEU A 464 5.53 -10.15 -26.34
N THR A 465 6.12 -9.10 -26.91
CA THR A 465 7.37 -9.15 -27.67
C THR A 465 8.35 -8.17 -27.03
N ALA A 466 9.48 -8.66 -26.53
CA ALA A 466 10.52 -7.81 -25.98
C ALA A 466 11.40 -7.25 -27.10
N LYS A 467 11.54 -5.93 -27.13
CA LYS A 467 12.35 -5.20 -28.11
C LYS A 467 13.35 -4.29 -27.41
N ALA A 468 14.54 -4.18 -27.96
CA ALA A 468 15.57 -3.28 -27.48
C ALA A 468 16.43 -2.75 -28.62
N VAL A 469 16.97 -1.55 -28.46
CA VAL A 469 18.00 -0.99 -29.32
C VAL A 469 19.05 -0.34 -28.43
N PHE A 470 20.32 -0.61 -28.71
CA PHE A 470 21.44 0.07 -28.08
C PHE A 470 22.52 0.31 -29.14
N GLY A 471 23.47 1.19 -28.84
CA GLY A 471 24.61 1.37 -29.72
C GLY A 471 25.82 1.94 -29.01
N LEU A 472 26.97 1.69 -29.63
CA LEU A 472 28.28 2.06 -29.10
C LEU A 472 29.00 2.90 -30.15
N TRP A 473 29.29 4.16 -29.82
CA TRP A 473 29.95 5.11 -30.73
C TRP A 473 31.27 5.60 -30.14
N PRO A 474 32.25 5.95 -30.98
CA PRO A 474 33.42 6.69 -30.52
C PRO A 474 32.98 8.01 -29.87
N ALA A 475 33.50 8.29 -28.68
CA ALA A 475 33.15 9.48 -27.94
C ALA A 475 34.35 10.06 -27.17
N ASN A 476 34.37 11.38 -27.00
CA ASN A 476 35.39 12.10 -26.25
C ASN A 476 34.73 13.14 -25.33
N GLY A 477 35.27 13.32 -24.12
CA GLY A 477 34.83 14.39 -23.23
C GLY A 477 35.25 15.77 -23.76
N HIS A 478 34.33 16.73 -23.74
CA HIS A 478 34.61 18.12 -24.08
C HIS A 478 33.94 19.06 -23.07
N GLY A 479 34.74 19.60 -22.15
CA GLY A 479 34.21 20.33 -21.00
C GLY A 479 33.39 19.40 -20.10
N ASP A 480 32.10 19.71 -19.96
CA ASP A 480 31.15 18.92 -19.17
C ASP A 480 30.27 18.00 -20.05
N ASP A 481 30.50 17.99 -21.36
CA ASP A 481 29.73 17.24 -22.35
C ASP A 481 30.52 16.04 -22.91
N VAL A 482 29.80 15.14 -23.59
CA VAL A 482 30.38 14.01 -24.34
C VAL A 482 30.11 14.23 -25.83
N LEU A 483 31.18 14.43 -26.61
CA LEU A 483 31.10 14.50 -28.07
C LEU A 483 31.05 13.10 -28.64
N VAL A 484 30.04 12.80 -29.45
CA VAL A 484 29.83 11.51 -30.09
C VAL A 484 30.12 11.62 -31.58
N SER A 485 30.99 10.76 -32.12
CA SER A 485 31.24 10.66 -33.55
C SER A 485 30.31 9.64 -34.19
N LEU A 486 29.59 10.07 -35.23
CA LEU A 486 28.70 9.21 -36.01
C LEU A 486 29.41 8.54 -37.21
N LEU A 487 30.68 8.88 -37.46
CA LEU A 487 31.46 8.34 -38.57
C LEU A 487 32.04 6.95 -38.21
N PRO A 488 32.06 5.99 -39.16
CA PRO A 488 32.73 4.70 -38.95
C PRO A 488 34.24 4.91 -38.69
N PRO A 489 34.89 4.03 -37.90
CA PRO A 489 36.32 4.15 -37.64
C PRO A 489 37.11 4.08 -38.96
N GLY A 490 37.78 5.16 -39.36
CA GLY A 490 38.66 5.21 -40.53
C GLY A 490 38.29 6.20 -41.65
N GLU A 491 37.17 6.90 -41.55
CA GLU A 491 36.87 8.04 -42.44
C GLU A 491 36.97 9.35 -41.65
N GLY A 492 38.19 9.87 -41.52
CA GLY A 492 38.51 11.16 -40.89
C GLY A 492 39.75 11.77 -41.53
#